data_AF-Q1CVL5-F1
#
_entry.id   AF-Q1CVL5-F1
#
_cell.length_a   1.000
_cell.length_b   1.000
_cell.length_c   1.000
_cell.angle_alpha   90.00
_cell.angle_beta   90.00
_cell.angle_gamma   90.00
#
_symmetry.space_group_name_H-M   'P 1'
#
loop_
_entity.id
_entity.type
_entity.pdbx_description
1 polymer ?
#
loop_
_entity_poly.entity_id
_entity_poly.type
_entity_poly.pdbx_seq_one_letter_code
_entity_poly.pdbx_strand_id
1 'polypeptide(L)'
;MGLVRPLWNPEGGEADAPALSVPLKVAGTPGSWFDGAPRMASRPRGMPMRLSWMLLLLLIGPACSTVRVVRLDTGDVAPIVHTPRDAEGASSVELDDEVFEAAVVSLARDVRPSLHPLRDARHRFGVPDRSGVYVYERRGQRLIPVEERADGPRLLMAYADERLTRDYGQWCAQKRQPGDCLRLLDEGPLLASDGKYTLAMAIAMDSVWDETAEALRDMADPQAWMATVTASVSMYLLLWALPEPVSKGVAALVTATAIAYLGVDTVWLLLDGWIALVRQVDRATTFAQLSEAGEAYGEVLGENAARIFVMLATAAIGNTAGLAAKAPRLPGSSQAALNVEVQAGYRYAALGRVESVAMTADGFTVALAPHAVAMAAGGSSGAGRIQKHHIATNKNDVSAARGGPWTPEFRRIFKRAGMELKDPENIVQIQGHQGPHPQAYHELVFRRLNSATARCRSVEECRKVLTKALQQLAREAATQGTEINKLLTHGHPR
;
A
#
# COMPACT_ATOMS: atom_id res chain seq x y z
N MET A 1 -66.42 23.33 6.58
CA MET A 1 -67.81 22.83 6.42
C MET A 1 -67.74 21.61 5.52
N GLY A 2 -68.03 20.36 5.89
CA GLY A 2 -68.29 19.66 7.17
C GLY A 2 -67.41 18.38 7.22
N LEU A 3 -67.05 17.78 8.38
CA LEU A 3 -67.89 16.97 9.29
C LEU A 3 -68.65 15.89 8.50
N VAL A 4 -68.49 14.56 8.68
CA VAL A 4 -68.57 13.77 9.92
C VAL A 4 -67.96 12.33 9.75
N ARG A 5 -67.15 11.94 10.76
CA ARG A 5 -66.81 10.63 11.41
C ARG A 5 -66.65 9.28 10.66
N PRO A 6 -65.69 8.44 11.13
CA PRO A 6 -65.59 7.01 10.85
C PRO A 6 -66.47 6.16 11.80
N LEU A 7 -66.98 5.03 11.30
CA LEU A 7 -67.70 4.01 12.06
C LEU A 7 -66.72 3.04 12.72
N TRP A 8 -66.81 2.99 14.04
CA TRP A 8 -66.23 1.99 14.93
C TRP A 8 -67.22 0.81 15.00
N ASN A 9 -66.75 -0.43 14.91
CA ASN A 9 -67.54 -1.61 15.28
C ASN A 9 -66.69 -2.49 16.23
N PRO A 10 -67.13 -2.74 17.48
CA PRO A 10 -66.43 -3.56 18.46
C PRO A 10 -67.16 -4.88 18.72
N GLU A 11 -66.56 -6.00 18.36
CA GLU A 11 -66.84 -7.33 18.94
C GLU A 11 -65.48 -8.06 18.93
N GLY A 12 -64.89 -8.50 20.04
CA GLY A 12 -65.51 -9.19 21.18
C GLY A 12 -65.26 -10.68 20.99
N GLY A 13 -64.06 -11.16 21.34
CA GLY A 13 -63.66 -12.56 21.14
C GLY A 13 -62.46 -12.93 22.01
N GLU A 14 -62.75 -13.24 23.28
CA GLU A 14 -61.89 -13.96 24.21
C GLU A 14 -61.42 -15.30 23.62
N ALA A 15 -60.12 -15.58 23.70
CA ALA A 15 -59.60 -16.94 23.59
C ALA A 15 -58.34 -17.07 24.47
N ASP A 16 -58.50 -17.88 25.51
CA ASP A 16 -57.50 -18.37 26.45
C ASP A 16 -56.27 -19.00 25.77
N ALA A 17 -55.07 -18.66 26.26
CA ALA A 17 -53.93 -19.58 26.26
C ALA A 17 -52.90 -19.18 27.35
N PRO A 18 -52.16 -20.15 27.93
CA PRO A 18 -51.81 -20.12 29.34
C PRO A 18 -50.43 -19.55 29.67
N ALA A 19 -50.33 -19.02 30.89
CA ALA A 19 -49.11 -18.61 31.55
C ALA A 19 -48.15 -19.79 31.77
N LEU A 20 -46.91 -19.64 31.29
CA LEU A 20 -45.77 -20.47 31.70
C LEU A 20 -44.83 -19.60 32.53
N SER A 21 -45.03 -19.69 33.84
CA SER A 21 -44.11 -19.26 34.89
C SER A 21 -43.14 -20.40 35.18
N VAL A 22 -41.83 -20.14 35.09
CA VAL A 22 -40.78 -20.99 35.68
C VAL A 22 -39.76 -20.07 36.38
N PRO A 23 -39.34 -20.38 37.62
CA PRO A 23 -38.94 -19.36 38.59
C PRO A 23 -37.43 -19.06 38.61
N LEU A 24 -37.11 -17.80 38.96
CA LEU A 24 -35.83 -17.41 39.52
C LEU A 24 -35.57 -18.19 40.82
N LYS A 25 -34.37 -18.76 40.95
CA LYS A 25 -33.85 -19.25 42.23
C LYS A 25 -32.65 -18.39 42.62
N VAL A 26 -32.87 -17.49 43.58
CA VAL A 26 -31.85 -16.77 44.35
C VAL A 26 -31.87 -17.34 45.76
N ALA A 27 -30.71 -17.76 46.28
CA ALA A 27 -30.29 -17.78 47.69
C ALA A 27 -29.02 -18.67 47.78
N GLY A 28 -27.93 -18.32 48.47
CA GLY A 28 -27.67 -17.19 49.34
C GLY A 28 -26.17 -17.11 49.70
N THR A 29 -25.78 -15.94 50.20
CA THR A 29 -24.54 -15.64 50.95
C THR A 29 -24.70 -16.04 52.44
N PRO A 30 -23.77 -15.76 53.38
CA PRO A 30 -22.32 -15.50 53.35
C PRO A 30 -21.53 -16.39 54.37
N GLY A 31 -20.20 -16.35 54.35
CA GLY A 31 -19.39 -16.92 55.44
C GLY A 31 -17.90 -16.62 55.32
N SER A 32 -17.44 -15.64 56.10
CA SER A 32 -16.04 -15.26 56.30
C SER A 32 -15.34 -16.09 57.39
N TRP A 33 -14.02 -15.90 57.50
CA TRP A 33 -13.11 -16.12 58.65
C TRP A 33 -12.00 -17.17 58.47
N PHE A 34 -10.81 -16.63 58.15
CA PHE A 34 -9.48 -16.83 58.73
C PHE A 34 -9.00 -18.22 59.23
N ASP A 35 -7.80 -18.57 58.75
CA ASP A 35 -6.61 -19.11 59.46
C ASP A 35 -6.03 -20.42 58.91
N GLY A 36 -4.74 -20.38 58.55
CA GLY A 36 -3.93 -21.56 58.25
C GLY A 36 -2.68 -21.29 57.40
N ALA A 37 -1.63 -20.75 58.01
CA ALA A 37 -0.28 -20.63 57.43
C ALA A 37 0.43 -22.04 57.35
N PRO A 38 1.65 -22.17 56.77
CA PRO A 38 1.94 -23.09 55.68
C PRO A 38 2.72 -24.36 56.09
N ARG A 39 2.73 -25.38 55.22
CA ARG A 39 3.72 -26.48 55.28
C ARG A 39 4.51 -26.57 53.97
N MET A 40 5.81 -26.32 54.09
CA MET A 40 6.82 -26.65 53.08
C MET A 40 6.88 -28.16 52.82
N ALA A 41 7.04 -28.50 51.54
CA ALA A 41 8.08 -29.39 50.98
C ALA A 41 7.53 -30.38 49.94
N SER A 42 7.87 -30.16 48.68
CA SER A 42 8.68 -31.11 47.89
C SER A 42 8.95 -30.56 46.48
N ARG A 43 10.23 -30.53 46.11
CA ARG A 43 10.71 -30.19 44.76
C ARG A 43 10.19 -31.21 43.73
N PRO A 44 9.72 -30.80 42.54
CA PRO A 44 9.73 -31.68 41.40
C PRO A 44 11.11 -31.66 40.72
N ARG A 45 11.54 -32.87 40.37
CA ARG A 45 12.82 -33.23 39.77
C ARG A 45 12.96 -32.60 38.38
N GLY A 46 14.21 -32.21 38.06
CA GLY A 46 14.57 -31.58 36.80
C GLY A 46 14.17 -32.40 35.58
N MET A 47 13.43 -31.77 34.69
CA MET A 47 13.18 -32.23 33.33
C MET A 47 14.52 -32.22 32.58
N PRO A 48 14.91 -33.27 31.84
CA PRO A 48 16.19 -33.32 31.15
C PRO A 48 16.26 -32.19 30.13
N MET A 49 17.20 -31.28 30.36
CA MET A 49 17.42 -30.04 29.61
C MET A 49 17.42 -30.25 28.09
N ARG A 50 17.81 -31.43 27.59
CA ARG A 50 17.83 -31.73 26.15
C ARG A 50 16.46 -31.70 25.45
N LEU A 51 15.37 -32.05 26.14
CA LEU A 51 14.03 -32.05 25.52
C LEU A 51 13.45 -30.62 25.40
N SER A 52 13.76 -29.78 26.39
CA SER A 52 13.38 -28.36 26.38
C SER A 52 14.10 -27.59 25.28
N TRP A 53 15.37 -27.92 25.00
CA TRP A 53 16.12 -27.32 23.90
C TRP A 53 15.67 -27.79 22.52
N MET A 54 15.20 -29.03 22.37
CA MET A 54 14.60 -29.50 21.10
C MET A 54 13.24 -28.85 20.82
N LEU A 55 12.43 -28.60 21.86
CA LEU A 55 11.18 -27.84 21.74
C LEU A 55 11.43 -26.35 21.46
N LEU A 56 12.50 -25.77 22.01
CA LEU A 56 12.91 -24.39 21.71
C LEU A 56 13.47 -24.25 20.28
N LEU A 57 14.19 -25.25 19.77
CA LEU A 57 14.71 -25.28 18.39
C LEU A 57 13.60 -25.49 17.34
N LEU A 58 12.47 -26.12 17.70
CA LEU A 58 11.29 -26.22 16.84
C LEU A 58 10.48 -24.90 16.74
N LEU A 59 10.70 -23.96 17.68
CA LEU A 59 10.11 -22.62 17.66
C LEU A 59 10.99 -21.59 16.92
N ILE A 60 12.20 -21.99 16.50
CA ILE A 60 13.05 -21.21 15.59
C ILE A 60 12.98 -21.88 14.21
N GLY A 61 11.75 -22.07 13.70
CA GLY A 61 11.59 -22.11 12.25
C GLY A 61 12.00 -20.73 11.71
N PRO A 62 12.67 -20.63 10.55
CA PRO A 62 12.71 -19.34 9.87
C PRO A 62 11.25 -18.92 9.73
N ALA A 63 10.89 -17.76 10.29
CA ALA A 63 9.67 -17.08 9.87
C ALA A 63 9.85 -16.90 8.37
N CYS A 64 9.25 -17.78 7.56
CA CYS A 64 9.09 -17.53 6.14
C CYS A 64 8.21 -16.30 6.08
N SER A 65 8.81 -15.11 6.04
CA SER A 65 8.13 -13.96 5.47
C SER A 65 7.82 -14.41 4.05
N THR A 66 6.55 -14.73 3.81
CA THR A 66 6.08 -14.95 2.45
C THR A 66 6.26 -13.62 1.75
N VAL A 67 7.32 -13.50 0.97
CA VAL A 67 7.58 -12.31 0.16
C VAL A 67 6.33 -12.09 -0.68
N ARG A 68 5.68 -10.94 -0.50
CA ARG A 68 4.46 -10.63 -1.24
C ARG A 68 4.80 -10.48 -2.72
N VAL A 69 3.95 -10.97 -3.60
CA VAL A 69 4.18 -10.92 -5.06
C VAL A 69 3.25 -9.92 -5.73
N VAL A 70 3.73 -9.29 -6.80
CA VAL A 70 2.90 -8.47 -7.68
C VAL A 70 2.71 -9.20 -8.99
N ARG A 71 1.46 -9.44 -9.37
CA ARG A 71 1.09 -10.03 -10.67
C ARG A 71 0.66 -8.92 -11.61
N LEU A 72 1.33 -8.77 -12.73
CA LEU A 72 0.95 -7.82 -13.76
C LEU A 72 0.08 -8.53 -14.78
N ASP A 73 -1.20 -8.18 -14.81
CA ASP A 73 -2.14 -8.67 -15.81
C ASP A 73 -2.20 -7.69 -16.98
N THR A 74 -2.08 -8.23 -18.18
CA THR A 74 -1.99 -7.49 -19.43
C THR A 74 -3.05 -7.91 -20.44
N GLY A 75 -4.01 -8.75 -20.03
CA GLY A 75 -5.13 -9.23 -20.83
C GLY A 75 -4.79 -10.34 -21.84
N ASP A 76 -3.65 -10.22 -22.53
CA ASP A 76 -3.32 -11.07 -23.69
C ASP A 76 -2.38 -12.26 -23.38
N VAL A 77 -1.79 -12.31 -22.17
CA VAL A 77 -0.79 -13.32 -21.76
C VAL A 77 -0.99 -13.68 -20.28
N ALA A 78 -0.52 -14.87 -19.86
CA ALA A 78 -0.47 -15.23 -18.45
C ALA A 78 0.18 -14.10 -17.61
N PRO A 79 -0.38 -13.75 -16.44
CA PRO A 79 0.12 -12.64 -15.63
C PRO A 79 1.62 -12.76 -15.32
N ILE A 80 2.35 -11.67 -15.50
CA ILE A 80 3.77 -11.60 -15.15
C ILE A 80 3.89 -11.54 -13.63
N VAL A 81 4.52 -12.55 -13.02
CA VAL A 81 4.78 -12.56 -11.58
C VAL A 81 6.09 -11.84 -11.29
N HIS A 82 6.00 -10.75 -10.55
CA HIS A 82 7.12 -9.99 -10.03
C HIS A 82 7.28 -10.22 -8.54
N THR A 83 8.47 -10.65 -8.13
CA THR A 83 8.84 -10.74 -6.72
C THR A 83 9.61 -9.46 -6.36
N PRO A 84 9.12 -8.67 -5.38
CA PRO A 84 9.84 -7.52 -4.83
C PRO A 84 11.26 -7.91 -4.45
N ARG A 85 12.20 -6.99 -4.66
CA ARG A 85 13.60 -7.17 -4.28
C ARG A 85 13.98 -6.13 -3.25
N ASP A 86 14.72 -6.54 -2.24
CA ASP A 86 15.48 -5.61 -1.42
C ASP A 86 16.61 -5.04 -2.28
N ALA A 87 16.46 -3.80 -2.71
CA ALA A 87 17.50 -3.06 -3.42
C ALA A 87 18.00 -1.93 -2.52
N GLU A 88 19.31 -1.67 -2.51
CA GLU A 88 19.87 -0.47 -1.88
C GLU A 88 19.16 0.76 -2.46
N GLY A 89 18.42 1.48 -1.60
CA GLY A 89 17.63 2.64 -1.97
C GLY A 89 16.19 2.36 -2.41
N ALA A 90 15.64 1.15 -2.28
CA ALA A 90 14.20 0.91 -2.41
C ALA A 90 13.57 0.78 -1.01
N SER A 91 13.24 1.92 -0.41
CA SER A 91 12.57 2.03 0.89
C SER A 91 11.31 2.89 0.76
N SER A 92 10.41 2.84 1.76
CA SER A 92 9.30 3.78 1.85
C SER A 92 9.79 5.22 1.63
N VAL A 93 9.03 6.00 0.87
CA VAL A 93 9.23 7.44 0.75
C VAL A 93 8.89 8.05 2.10
N GLU A 94 9.86 8.71 2.73
CA GLU A 94 9.62 9.45 3.97
C GLU A 94 9.27 10.89 3.63
N LEU A 95 8.15 11.37 4.16
CA LEU A 95 7.76 12.77 4.10
C LEU A 95 8.01 13.40 5.47
N ASP A 96 9.01 14.27 5.54
CA ASP A 96 9.16 15.17 6.69
C ASP A 96 7.99 16.16 6.75
N ASP A 97 7.82 16.74 7.94
CA ASP A 97 6.68 17.59 8.30
C ASP A 97 6.57 18.80 7.36
N GLU A 98 7.67 19.53 7.14
CA GLU A 98 7.69 20.73 6.29
C GLU A 98 7.30 20.43 4.83
N VAL A 99 7.82 19.33 4.27
CA VAL A 99 7.51 18.89 2.90
C VAL A 99 6.06 18.43 2.80
N PHE A 100 5.54 17.73 3.81
CA PHE A 100 4.16 17.29 3.87
C PHE A 100 3.20 18.48 3.95
N GLU A 101 3.40 19.40 4.88
CA GLU A 101 2.56 20.59 5.07
C GLU A 101 2.48 21.43 3.79
N ALA A 102 3.63 21.71 3.17
CA ALA A 102 3.70 22.48 1.93
C ALA A 102 2.94 21.78 0.78
N ALA A 103 3.04 20.45 0.69
CA ALA A 103 2.32 19.67 -0.31
C ALA A 103 0.81 19.70 -0.07
N VAL A 104 0.36 19.52 1.16
CA VAL A 104 -1.07 19.53 1.51
C VAL A 104 -1.67 20.92 1.29
N VAL A 105 -1.02 22.00 1.73
CA VAL A 105 -1.48 23.39 1.47
C VAL A 105 -1.64 23.65 -0.03
N SER A 106 -0.67 23.21 -0.83
CA SER A 106 -0.71 23.35 -2.29
C SER A 106 -1.87 22.56 -2.91
N LEU A 107 -2.02 21.29 -2.54
CA LEU A 107 -3.07 20.41 -3.06
C LEU A 107 -4.47 20.82 -2.59
N ALA A 108 -4.61 21.32 -1.37
CA ALA A 108 -5.87 21.68 -0.77
C ALA A 108 -6.55 22.85 -1.49
N ARG A 109 -5.78 23.73 -2.16
CA ARG A 109 -6.32 24.81 -3.02
C ARG A 109 -7.16 24.30 -4.20
N ASP A 110 -6.90 23.08 -4.66
CA ASP A 110 -7.66 22.44 -5.75
C ASP A 110 -8.89 21.67 -5.26
N VAL A 111 -9.04 21.48 -3.94
CA VAL A 111 -10.16 20.75 -3.34
C VAL A 111 -11.36 21.68 -3.18
N ARG A 112 -12.53 21.24 -3.64
CA ARG A 112 -13.80 21.85 -3.26
C ARG A 112 -14.42 20.96 -2.17
N PRO A 113 -14.47 21.43 -0.91
CA PRO A 113 -15.12 20.69 0.16
C PRO A 113 -16.56 20.35 -0.22
N SER A 114 -16.95 19.11 0.03
CA SER A 114 -18.29 18.63 -0.28
C SER A 114 -19.27 19.05 0.82
N LEU A 115 -20.52 19.31 0.42
CA LEU A 115 -21.61 19.43 1.37
C LEU A 115 -22.07 18.09 1.93
N HIS A 116 -21.76 16.97 1.26
CA HIS A 116 -22.08 15.60 1.62
C HIS A 116 -20.86 14.67 1.43
N PRO A 117 -19.82 14.79 2.28
CA PRO A 117 -18.54 14.12 2.09
C PRO A 117 -18.61 12.61 1.84
N LEU A 118 -19.41 11.88 2.63
CA LEU A 118 -19.56 10.43 2.52
C LEU A 118 -20.21 10.03 1.19
N ARG A 119 -21.30 10.69 0.82
CA ARG A 119 -22.01 10.44 -0.45
C ARG A 119 -21.12 10.68 -1.66
N ASP A 120 -20.41 11.80 -1.67
CA ASP A 120 -19.52 12.14 -2.78
C ASP A 120 -18.31 11.20 -2.86
N ALA A 121 -17.77 10.79 -1.71
CA ALA A 121 -16.70 9.80 -1.65
C ALA A 121 -17.15 8.42 -2.15
N ARG A 122 -18.35 7.96 -1.77
CA ARG A 122 -18.95 6.73 -2.28
C ARG A 122 -19.09 6.76 -3.80
N HIS A 123 -19.65 7.85 -4.34
CA HIS A 123 -19.77 8.03 -5.78
C HIS A 123 -18.41 8.02 -6.49
N ARG A 124 -17.41 8.74 -5.95
CA ARG A 124 -16.06 8.81 -6.53
C ARG A 124 -15.38 7.45 -6.65
N PHE A 125 -15.53 6.62 -5.63
CA PHE A 125 -14.86 5.32 -5.55
C PHE A 125 -15.74 4.13 -5.98
N GLY A 126 -17.01 4.38 -6.31
CA GLY A 126 -17.97 3.33 -6.69
C GLY A 126 -18.33 2.42 -5.53
N VAL A 127 -18.29 2.91 -4.30
CA VAL A 127 -18.69 2.15 -3.11
C VAL A 127 -20.23 2.11 -3.07
N PRO A 128 -20.85 0.91 -3.05
CA PRO A 128 -22.29 0.78 -2.95
C PRO A 128 -22.81 1.38 -1.65
N ASP A 129 -24.01 1.95 -1.70
CA ASP A 129 -24.72 2.29 -0.47
C ASP A 129 -25.00 1.01 0.33
N ARG A 130 -24.57 0.98 1.59
CA ARG A 130 -24.80 -0.15 2.49
C ARG A 130 -26.11 0.01 3.27
N SER A 131 -26.91 1.05 2.98
CA SER A 131 -28.25 1.18 3.52
C SER A 131 -29.20 0.13 2.91
N GLY A 132 -29.62 -0.82 3.74
CA GLY A 132 -30.59 -1.85 3.39
C GLY A 132 -30.57 -3.01 4.37
N VAL A 133 -31.71 -3.30 5.00
CA VAL A 133 -31.86 -4.51 5.82
C VAL A 133 -32.28 -5.65 4.92
N TYR A 134 -31.49 -6.71 4.90
CA TYR A 134 -31.79 -7.93 4.15
C TYR A 134 -32.02 -9.07 5.14
N VAL A 135 -33.14 -9.79 4.98
CA VAL A 135 -33.36 -11.06 5.68
C VAL A 135 -32.91 -12.19 4.78
N TYR A 136 -32.11 -13.10 5.35
CA TYR A 136 -31.68 -14.32 4.66
C TYR A 136 -32.74 -15.42 4.82
N GLU A 137 -33.39 -15.78 3.72
CA GLU A 137 -34.32 -16.89 3.67
C GLU A 137 -33.55 -18.20 3.46
N ARG A 138 -33.36 -18.97 4.54
CA ARG A 138 -32.58 -20.23 4.54
C ARG A 138 -33.11 -21.29 3.58
N ARG A 139 -34.41 -21.29 3.27
CA ARG A 139 -35.08 -22.31 2.44
C ARG A 139 -34.94 -22.03 0.94
N GLY A 140 -34.85 -20.75 0.55
CA GLY A 140 -34.67 -20.31 -0.83
C GLY A 140 -33.25 -19.86 -1.17
N GLN A 141 -32.36 -19.74 -0.18
CA GLN A 141 -31.02 -19.13 -0.30
C GLN A 141 -31.06 -17.73 -0.92
N ARG A 142 -32.07 -16.93 -0.54
CA ARG A 142 -32.31 -15.59 -1.09
C ARG A 142 -32.16 -14.53 0.00
N LEU A 143 -31.60 -13.38 -0.40
CA LEU A 143 -31.62 -12.16 0.40
C LEU A 143 -32.87 -11.37 0.00
N ILE A 144 -33.75 -11.10 0.97
CA ILE A 144 -34.98 -10.36 0.75
C ILE A 144 -34.80 -8.97 1.39
N PRO A 145 -34.91 -7.87 0.64
CA PRO A 145 -34.93 -6.54 1.23
C PRO A 145 -36.18 -6.41 2.11
N VAL A 146 -35.97 -6.04 3.37
CA VAL A 146 -37.06 -5.86 4.35
C VAL A 146 -37.33 -4.38 4.52
N GLU A 147 -38.56 -3.97 4.19
CA GLU A 147 -39.09 -2.68 4.60
C GLU A 147 -39.26 -2.65 6.13
N GLU A 148 -38.85 -1.53 6.71
CA GLU A 148 -38.74 -1.28 8.15
C GLU A 148 -40.05 -1.55 8.93
N ARG A 149 -39.98 -2.42 9.94
CA ARG A 149 -40.98 -2.51 11.03
C ARG A 149 -40.34 -2.08 12.35
N ALA A 150 -41.13 -1.38 13.17
CA ALA A 150 -40.71 -0.70 14.39
C ALA A 150 -40.22 -1.62 15.54
N ASP A 151 -40.62 -2.90 15.57
CA ASP A 151 -40.50 -3.74 16.78
C ASP A 151 -39.64 -5.01 16.56
N GLY A 152 -38.37 -4.86 16.19
CA GLY A 152 -37.41 -5.97 16.04
C GLY A 152 -36.16 -5.84 16.91
N PRO A 153 -35.20 -6.80 16.82
CA PRO A 153 -33.86 -6.76 17.45
C PRO A 153 -33.05 -5.46 17.21
N ARG A 154 -33.56 -4.62 16.32
CA ARG A 154 -33.12 -3.29 15.94
C ARG A 154 -33.21 -2.24 17.05
N LEU A 155 -34.07 -2.39 18.05
CA LEU A 155 -34.16 -1.43 19.16
C LEU A 155 -32.82 -1.30 19.91
N LEU A 156 -32.13 -2.41 20.18
CA LEU A 156 -30.82 -2.39 20.85
C LEU A 156 -29.72 -1.77 19.98
N MET A 157 -29.74 -2.01 18.65
CA MET A 157 -28.83 -1.36 17.71
C MET A 157 -29.13 0.15 17.58
N ALA A 158 -30.40 0.54 17.53
CA ALA A 158 -30.80 1.95 17.50
C ALA A 158 -30.36 2.70 18.77
N TYR A 159 -30.50 2.10 19.96
CA TYR A 159 -29.98 2.71 21.21
C TYR A 159 -28.45 2.80 21.24
N ALA A 160 -27.74 1.81 20.69
CA ALA A 160 -26.28 1.87 20.56
C ALA A 160 -25.85 2.99 19.59
N ASP A 161 -26.57 3.13 18.46
CA ASP A 161 -26.32 4.17 17.46
C ASP A 161 -26.63 5.57 18.00
N GLU A 162 -27.70 5.75 18.79
CA GLU A 162 -28.00 7.01 19.49
C GLU A 162 -26.88 7.40 20.48
N ARG A 163 -26.39 6.43 21.27
CA ARG A 163 -25.29 6.67 22.21
C ARG A 163 -24.01 7.05 21.45
N LEU A 164 -23.65 6.29 20.43
CA LEU A 164 -22.48 6.57 19.58
C LEU A 164 -22.58 7.95 18.91
N THR A 165 -23.77 8.35 18.46
CA THR A 165 -24.01 9.66 17.85
C THR A 165 -23.77 10.80 18.86
N ARG A 166 -24.21 10.62 20.11
CA ARG A 166 -23.96 11.59 21.18
C ARG A 166 -22.48 11.67 21.53
N ASP A 167 -21.83 10.52 21.68
CA ASP A 167 -20.41 10.43 22.02
C ASP A 167 -19.54 11.02 20.90
N TYR A 168 -19.93 10.82 19.64
CA TYR A 168 -19.34 11.50 18.48
C TYR A 168 -19.41 13.04 18.60
N GLY A 169 -20.58 13.59 18.95
CA GLY A 169 -20.73 15.03 19.17
C GLY A 169 -19.85 15.55 20.32
N GLN A 170 -19.62 14.74 21.36
CA GLN A 170 -18.69 15.08 22.45
C GLN A 170 -17.23 15.04 22.00
N TRP A 171 -16.85 14.05 21.19
CA TRP A 171 -15.51 13.96 20.59
C TRP A 171 -15.22 15.19 19.70
N CYS A 172 -16.18 15.57 18.85
CA CYS A 172 -16.10 16.80 18.05
C CYS A 172 -15.93 18.06 18.93
N ALA A 173 -16.66 18.16 20.05
CA ALA A 173 -16.50 19.27 20.99
C ALA A 173 -15.09 19.31 21.63
N GLN A 174 -14.48 18.16 21.94
CA GLN A 174 -13.11 18.06 22.46
C GLN A 174 -12.08 18.54 21.42
N LYS A 175 -12.34 18.28 20.13
CA LYS A 175 -11.57 18.83 19.00
C LYS A 175 -11.90 20.30 18.67
N ARG A 176 -12.57 21.01 19.59
CA ARG A 176 -12.96 22.43 19.49
C ARG A 176 -13.88 22.74 18.30
N GLN A 177 -14.63 21.75 17.83
CA GLN A 177 -15.55 21.85 16.69
C GLN A 177 -16.88 21.20 17.06
N PRO A 178 -17.71 21.82 17.90
CA PRO A 178 -18.92 21.19 18.40
C PRO A 178 -19.92 20.88 17.28
N GLY A 179 -20.68 19.80 17.43
CA GLY A 179 -21.71 19.37 16.47
C GLY A 179 -21.21 18.24 15.57
N ASP A 180 -21.56 18.30 14.29
CA ASP A 180 -21.23 17.29 13.27
C ASP A 180 -19.95 17.70 12.51
N CYS A 181 -18.80 17.67 13.19
CA CYS A 181 -17.53 18.20 12.69
C CYS A 181 -17.00 17.49 11.43
N LEU A 182 -17.41 16.24 11.20
CA LEU A 182 -17.02 15.41 10.05
C LEU A 182 -18.16 15.21 9.05
N ARG A 183 -19.33 15.82 9.28
CA ARG A 183 -20.53 15.71 8.43
C ARG A 183 -21.01 14.27 8.25
N LEU A 184 -21.01 13.50 9.34
CA LEU A 184 -21.42 12.10 9.36
C LEU A 184 -22.94 11.93 9.56
N LEU A 185 -23.66 13.00 9.90
CA LEU A 185 -25.11 13.01 10.17
C LEU A 185 -25.92 13.68 9.05
N ASP A 186 -25.28 14.03 7.93
CA ASP A 186 -25.94 14.63 6.75
C ASP A 186 -27.03 13.74 6.13
N GLU A 187 -26.87 12.42 6.26
CA GLU A 187 -27.75 11.42 5.63
C GLU A 187 -28.78 10.85 6.62
N GLY A 188 -28.75 11.27 7.89
CA GLY A 188 -29.69 10.83 8.90
C GLY A 188 -29.29 11.23 10.33
N PRO A 189 -30.22 11.16 11.30
CA PRO A 189 -29.99 11.63 12.66
C PRO A 189 -29.08 10.71 13.49
N LEU A 190 -28.68 9.55 12.97
CA LEU A 190 -27.89 8.54 13.65
C LEU A 190 -26.62 8.23 12.86
N LEU A 191 -25.54 7.93 13.58
CA LEU A 191 -24.27 7.51 13.02
C LEU A 191 -24.38 6.12 12.37
N ALA A 192 -24.60 6.11 11.06
CA ALA A 192 -24.65 4.89 10.25
C ALA A 192 -23.28 4.19 10.18
N SER A 193 -23.25 2.94 9.67
CA SER A 193 -22.03 2.13 9.58
C SER A 193 -20.85 2.86 8.91
N ASP A 194 -21.09 3.50 7.77
CA ASP A 194 -20.06 4.26 7.05
C ASP A 194 -19.51 5.41 7.92
N GLY A 195 -20.37 6.09 8.67
CA GLY A 195 -19.98 7.10 9.64
C GLY A 195 -19.13 6.53 10.78
N LYS A 196 -19.43 5.32 11.27
CA LYS A 196 -18.61 4.66 12.30
C LYS A 196 -17.20 4.35 11.81
N TYR A 197 -17.05 3.83 10.59
CA TYR A 197 -15.71 3.57 10.03
C TYR A 197 -14.95 4.88 9.78
N THR A 198 -15.63 5.94 9.34
CA THR A 198 -15.02 7.25 9.12
C THR A 198 -14.60 7.91 10.43
N LEU A 199 -15.37 7.75 11.51
CA LEU A 199 -14.97 8.19 12.84
C LEU A 199 -13.74 7.41 13.35
N ALA A 200 -13.73 6.09 13.20
CA ALA A 200 -12.58 5.26 13.58
C ALA A 200 -11.32 5.64 12.78
N MET A 201 -11.46 5.95 11.48
CA MET A 201 -10.38 6.46 10.64
C MET A 201 -9.88 7.85 11.10
N ALA A 202 -10.79 8.76 11.48
CA ALA A 202 -10.41 10.06 12.01
C ALA A 202 -9.58 9.93 13.29
N ILE A 203 -9.95 8.99 14.17
CA ILE A 203 -9.18 8.65 15.39
C ILE A 203 -7.83 8.03 15.02
N ALA A 204 -7.78 7.13 14.03
CA ALA A 204 -6.53 6.51 13.59
C ALA A 204 -5.50 7.50 13.01
N MET A 205 -5.96 8.67 12.55
CA MET A 205 -5.13 9.70 11.91
C MET A 205 -4.93 10.94 12.79
N ASP A 206 -5.20 10.84 14.10
CA ASP A 206 -5.28 11.99 15.01
C ASP A 206 -4.03 12.90 14.97
N SER A 207 -2.83 12.30 14.98
CA SER A 207 -1.57 13.04 14.96
C SER A 207 -1.35 13.83 13.66
N VAL A 208 -1.57 13.18 12.51
CA VAL A 208 -1.46 13.82 11.19
C VAL A 208 -2.53 14.90 11.00
N TRP A 209 -3.68 14.75 11.64
CA TRP A 209 -4.73 15.77 11.62
C TRP A 209 -4.42 17.01 12.45
N ASP A 210 -3.78 16.87 13.60
CA ASP A 210 -3.33 18.02 14.36
C ASP A 210 -2.28 18.85 13.57
N GLU A 211 -1.32 18.18 12.91
CA GLU A 211 -0.34 18.80 12.00
C GLU A 211 -1.01 19.47 10.79
N THR A 212 -1.89 18.74 10.09
CA THR A 212 -2.60 19.25 8.91
C THR A 212 -3.50 20.43 9.25
N ALA A 213 -4.16 20.41 10.40
CA ALA A 213 -5.04 21.50 10.84
C ALA A 213 -4.27 22.80 11.07
N GLU A 214 -3.06 22.74 11.63
CA GLU A 214 -2.21 23.94 11.78
C GLU A 214 -1.77 24.46 10.41
N ALA A 215 -1.32 23.58 9.51
CA ALA A 215 -0.90 23.97 8.16
C ALA A 215 -2.04 24.63 7.34
N LEU A 216 -3.29 24.21 7.56
CA LEU A 216 -4.46 24.70 6.84
C LEU A 216 -5.24 25.81 7.58
N ARG A 217 -4.71 26.37 8.67
CA ARG A 217 -5.41 27.37 9.50
C ARG A 217 -5.89 28.62 8.76
N ASP A 218 -5.21 29.00 7.67
CA ASP A 218 -5.54 30.18 6.85
C ASP A 218 -6.58 29.87 5.75
N MET A 219 -7.06 28.62 5.68
CA MET A 219 -8.12 28.21 4.76
C MET A 219 -9.50 28.71 5.21
N ALA A 220 -10.40 28.99 4.25
CA ALA A 220 -11.74 29.50 4.54
C ALA A 220 -12.62 28.53 5.35
N ASP A 221 -12.52 27.22 5.11
CA ASP A 221 -13.24 26.19 5.87
C ASP A 221 -12.38 24.89 5.95
N PRO A 222 -11.39 24.85 6.88
CA PRO A 222 -10.53 23.69 7.04
C PRO A 222 -11.32 22.45 7.51
N GLN A 223 -12.45 22.65 8.17
CA GLN A 223 -13.28 21.56 8.68
C GLN A 223 -14.03 20.82 7.60
N ALA A 224 -14.70 21.53 6.70
CA ALA A 224 -15.33 20.89 5.56
C ALA A 224 -14.28 20.17 4.68
N TRP A 225 -13.05 20.69 4.60
CA TRP A 225 -11.95 20.03 3.91
C TRP A 225 -11.56 18.72 4.61
N MET A 226 -11.32 18.74 5.94
CA MET A 226 -10.96 17.55 6.72
C MET A 226 -12.05 16.48 6.63
N ALA A 227 -13.32 16.86 6.74
CA ALA A 227 -14.46 15.97 6.53
C ALA A 227 -14.42 15.32 5.14
N THR A 228 -14.15 16.13 4.09
CA THR A 228 -14.06 15.65 2.70
C THR A 228 -12.92 14.66 2.49
N VAL A 229 -11.74 14.93 3.04
CA VAL A 229 -10.58 14.03 2.89
C VAL A 229 -10.75 12.76 3.72
N THR A 230 -11.21 12.87 4.97
CA THR A 230 -11.44 11.72 5.86
C THR A 230 -12.49 10.78 5.26
N ALA A 231 -13.61 11.32 4.76
CA ALA A 231 -14.62 10.53 4.05
C ALA A 231 -14.03 9.85 2.81
N SER A 232 -13.18 10.55 2.04
CA SER A 232 -12.56 10.00 0.84
C SER A 232 -11.58 8.87 1.14
N VAL A 233 -10.70 9.03 2.13
CA VAL A 233 -9.78 7.97 2.59
C VAL A 233 -10.58 6.76 3.08
N SER A 234 -11.60 6.99 3.91
CA SER A 234 -12.45 5.93 4.47
C SER A 234 -13.17 5.14 3.39
N MET A 235 -13.83 5.80 2.45
CA MET A 235 -14.57 5.12 1.38
C MET A 235 -13.63 4.43 0.38
N TYR A 236 -12.46 5.02 0.08
CA TYR A 236 -11.43 4.31 -0.69
C TYR A 236 -11.01 3.02 0.00
N LEU A 237 -10.73 3.07 1.31
CA LEU A 237 -10.30 1.88 2.05
C LEU A 237 -11.41 0.84 2.19
N LEU A 238 -12.67 1.28 2.30
CA LEU A 238 -13.83 0.38 2.43
C LEU A 238 -13.98 -0.57 1.23
N LEU A 239 -13.47 -0.23 0.05
CA LEU A 239 -13.40 -1.12 -1.11
C LEU A 239 -12.70 -2.46 -0.81
N TRP A 240 -11.69 -2.45 0.07
CA TRP A 240 -10.91 -3.64 0.40
C TRP A 240 -11.60 -4.56 1.40
N ALA A 241 -12.65 -4.06 2.07
CA ALA A 241 -13.49 -4.87 2.96
C ALA A 241 -14.68 -5.52 2.22
N LEU A 242 -14.83 -5.28 0.91
CA LEU A 242 -15.85 -5.94 0.09
C LEU A 242 -15.46 -7.39 -0.21
N PRO A 243 -16.43 -8.28 -0.52
CA PRO A 243 -16.15 -9.69 -0.83
C PRO A 243 -15.14 -9.91 -1.96
N GLU A 244 -15.10 -9.00 -2.93
CA GLU A 244 -14.14 -8.97 -4.03
C GLU A 244 -13.29 -7.68 -3.91
N PRO A 245 -12.12 -7.73 -3.25
CA PRO A 245 -11.30 -6.55 -2.98
C PRO A 245 -10.53 -6.10 -4.23
N VAL A 246 -11.24 -5.42 -5.13
CA VAL A 246 -10.71 -4.88 -6.40
C VAL A 246 -10.97 -3.38 -6.48
N SER A 247 -9.91 -2.60 -6.65
CA SER A 247 -9.98 -1.19 -6.96
C SER A 247 -9.95 -0.96 -8.49
N LYS A 248 -10.69 0.05 -8.96
CA LYS A 248 -10.78 0.43 -10.38
C LYS A 248 -10.67 1.94 -10.53
N GLY A 249 -10.31 2.41 -11.73
CA GLY A 249 -10.29 3.84 -12.06
C GLY A 249 -9.42 4.66 -11.10
N VAL A 250 -10.01 5.66 -10.43
CA VAL A 250 -9.28 6.51 -9.48
C VAL A 250 -8.75 5.71 -8.29
N ALA A 251 -9.50 4.73 -7.78
CA ALA A 251 -9.06 3.90 -6.66
C ALA A 251 -7.82 3.07 -7.04
N ALA A 252 -7.80 2.47 -8.24
CA ALA A 252 -6.66 1.71 -8.73
C ALA A 252 -5.40 2.57 -8.85
N LEU A 253 -5.55 3.81 -9.31
CA LEU A 253 -4.45 4.77 -9.38
C LEU A 253 -3.94 5.20 -8.00
N VAL A 254 -4.84 5.42 -7.03
CA VAL A 254 -4.46 5.69 -5.64
C VAL A 254 -3.64 4.52 -5.09
N THR A 255 -4.12 3.28 -5.28
CA THR A 255 -3.41 2.07 -4.81
C THR A 255 -2.06 1.90 -5.46
N ALA A 256 -1.98 2.04 -6.79
CA ALA A 256 -0.73 1.90 -7.53
C ALA A 256 0.29 2.98 -7.12
N THR A 257 -0.17 4.20 -6.84
CA THR A 257 0.69 5.28 -6.32
C THR A 257 1.10 5.00 -4.87
N ALA A 258 0.20 4.50 -4.02
CA ALA A 258 0.54 4.08 -2.66
C ALA A 258 1.60 2.97 -2.64
N ILE A 259 1.51 1.98 -3.53
CA ILE A 259 2.54 0.93 -3.68
C ILE A 259 3.88 1.54 -4.12
N ALA A 260 3.86 2.53 -5.00
CA ALA A 260 5.07 3.24 -5.40
C ALA A 260 5.72 3.98 -4.23
N TYR A 261 4.93 4.63 -3.37
CA TYR A 261 5.43 5.41 -2.26
C TYR A 261 5.85 4.56 -1.05
N LEU A 262 5.01 3.62 -0.64
CA LEU A 262 5.15 2.88 0.63
C LEU A 262 5.76 1.49 0.45
N GLY A 263 5.73 0.94 -0.76
CA GLY A 263 6.10 -0.45 -1.04
C GLY A 263 4.92 -1.42 -0.92
N VAL A 264 5.11 -2.62 -1.46
CA VAL A 264 4.06 -3.65 -1.58
C VAL A 264 3.65 -4.20 -0.21
N ASP A 265 4.64 -4.55 0.63
CA ASP A 265 4.38 -5.16 1.94
C ASP A 265 3.64 -4.20 2.87
N THR A 266 4.09 -2.94 2.92
CA THR A 266 3.46 -1.88 3.70
C THR A 266 2.00 -1.69 3.28
N VAL A 267 1.73 -1.50 1.98
CA VAL A 267 0.34 -1.31 1.52
C VAL A 267 -0.52 -2.53 1.84
N TRP A 268 0.00 -3.76 1.68
CA TRP A 268 -0.76 -4.96 2.03
C TRP A 268 -1.11 -5.00 3.52
N LEU A 269 -0.15 -4.72 4.40
CA LEU A 269 -0.34 -4.68 5.86
C LEU A 269 -1.38 -3.63 6.28
N LEU A 270 -1.34 -2.46 5.65
CA LEU A 270 -2.30 -1.38 5.90
C LEU A 270 -3.72 -1.80 5.49
N LEU A 271 -3.88 -2.43 4.33
CA LEU A 271 -5.18 -2.91 3.86
C LEU A 271 -5.72 -4.06 4.70
N ASP A 272 -4.87 -5.00 5.13
CA ASP A 272 -5.27 -6.10 6.02
C ASP A 272 -5.67 -5.57 7.42
N GLY A 273 -4.91 -4.61 7.94
CA GLY A 273 -5.23 -3.90 9.18
C GLY A 273 -6.58 -3.17 9.09
N TRP A 274 -6.88 -2.54 7.96
CA TRP A 274 -8.17 -1.89 7.74
C TRP A 274 -9.34 -2.90 7.72
N ILE A 275 -9.16 -4.05 7.06
CA ILE A 275 -10.16 -5.13 7.08
C ILE A 275 -10.41 -5.61 8.51
N ALA A 276 -9.37 -5.68 9.35
CA ALA A 276 -9.50 -5.99 10.76
C ALA A 276 -10.28 -4.90 11.52
N LEU A 277 -9.98 -3.61 11.29
CA LEU A 277 -10.72 -2.48 11.86
C LEU A 277 -12.21 -2.55 11.51
N VAL A 278 -12.56 -2.76 10.24
CA VAL A 278 -13.97 -2.85 9.81
C VAL A 278 -14.73 -3.93 10.59
N ARG A 279 -14.12 -5.11 10.78
CA ARG A 279 -14.72 -6.21 11.56
C ARG A 279 -14.88 -5.89 13.04
N GLN A 280 -13.99 -5.08 13.61
CA GLN A 280 -14.08 -4.63 15.00
C GLN A 280 -15.17 -3.57 15.17
N VAL A 281 -15.19 -2.57 14.28
CA VAL A 281 -16.21 -1.51 14.27
C VAL A 281 -17.61 -2.07 14.01
N ASP A 282 -17.76 -3.08 13.17
CA ASP A 282 -19.04 -3.78 12.95
C ASP A 282 -19.64 -4.39 14.23
N ARG A 283 -18.79 -4.73 15.20
CA ARG A 283 -19.20 -5.31 16.49
C ARG A 283 -19.25 -4.28 17.61
N ALA A 284 -18.74 -3.06 17.37
CA ALA A 284 -18.68 -2.02 18.37
C ALA A 284 -20.08 -1.47 18.67
N THR A 285 -20.40 -1.40 19.96
CA THR A 285 -21.67 -0.84 20.47
C THR A 285 -21.45 0.37 21.37
N THR A 286 -20.19 0.72 21.64
CA THR A 286 -19.79 1.86 22.47
C THR A 286 -18.68 2.65 21.80
N PHE A 287 -18.57 3.93 22.14
CA PHE A 287 -17.51 4.79 21.62
C PHE A 287 -16.12 4.27 22.01
N ALA A 288 -15.95 3.76 23.23
CA ALA A 288 -14.67 3.21 23.69
C ALA A 288 -14.19 2.04 22.80
N GLN A 289 -15.07 1.13 22.41
CA GLN A 289 -14.72 0.03 21.50
C GLN A 289 -14.35 0.53 20.10
N LEU A 290 -15.07 1.56 19.62
CA LEU A 290 -14.77 2.19 18.32
C LEU A 290 -13.42 2.91 18.34
N SER A 291 -13.16 3.68 19.41
CA SER A 291 -11.90 4.41 19.63
C SER A 291 -10.72 3.44 19.71
N GLU A 292 -10.83 2.37 20.51
CA GLU A 292 -9.81 1.33 20.63
C GLU A 292 -9.47 0.70 19.28
N ALA A 293 -10.48 0.41 18.44
CA ALA A 293 -10.26 -0.11 17.09
C ALA A 293 -9.56 0.91 16.17
N GLY A 294 -9.92 2.19 16.28
CA GLY A 294 -9.28 3.29 15.56
C GLY A 294 -7.82 3.49 15.97
N GLU A 295 -7.54 3.56 17.27
CA GLU A 295 -6.20 3.69 17.85
C GLU A 295 -5.31 2.50 17.45
N ALA A 296 -5.82 1.27 17.56
CA ALA A 296 -5.08 0.06 17.15
C ALA A 296 -4.74 0.05 15.66
N TYR A 297 -5.62 0.59 14.81
CA TYR A 297 -5.31 0.77 13.39
C TYR A 297 -4.34 1.93 13.13
N GLY A 298 -4.40 3.00 13.92
CA GLY A 298 -3.43 4.10 13.89
C GLY A 298 -1.99 3.62 14.12
N GLU A 299 -1.78 2.68 15.03
CA GLU A 299 -0.48 2.03 15.27
C GLU A 299 0.01 1.23 14.04
N VAL A 300 -0.90 0.59 13.29
CA VAL A 300 -0.58 -0.12 12.05
C VAL A 300 -0.30 0.88 10.91
N LEU A 301 -1.08 1.96 10.86
CA LEU A 301 -0.97 3.01 9.85
C LEU A 301 0.36 3.73 9.94
N GLY A 302 0.72 4.17 11.15
CA GLY A 302 1.89 4.99 11.37
C GLY A 302 1.80 6.37 10.71
N GLU A 303 2.64 7.29 11.18
CA GLU A 303 2.60 8.70 10.80
C GLU A 303 2.94 8.92 9.32
N ASN A 304 4.04 8.34 8.82
CA ASN A 304 4.46 8.54 7.43
C ASN A 304 3.43 7.98 6.42
N ALA A 305 2.84 6.81 6.67
CA ALA A 305 1.83 6.29 5.76
C ALA A 305 0.53 7.09 5.81
N ALA A 306 0.13 7.56 7.00
CA ALA A 306 -0.99 8.49 7.14
C ALA A 306 -0.77 9.78 6.31
N ARG A 307 0.41 10.42 6.39
CA ARG A 307 0.77 11.59 5.56
C ARG A 307 0.66 11.29 4.07
N ILE A 308 1.18 10.14 3.63
CA ILE A 308 1.08 9.73 2.22
C ILE A 308 -0.38 9.53 1.82
N PHE A 309 -1.22 8.90 2.65
CA PHE A 309 -2.65 8.74 2.35
C PHE A 309 -3.39 10.08 2.28
N VAL A 310 -3.13 11.03 3.19
CA VAL A 310 -3.70 12.38 3.13
C VAL A 310 -3.30 13.07 1.83
N MET A 311 -2.01 13.04 1.48
CA MET A 311 -1.50 13.66 0.26
C MET A 311 -2.15 13.04 -1.00
N LEU A 312 -2.20 11.71 -1.09
CA LEU A 312 -2.78 11.00 -2.24
C LEU A 312 -4.29 11.23 -2.34
N ALA A 313 -5.02 11.21 -1.23
CA ALA A 313 -6.45 11.49 -1.20
C ALA A 313 -6.73 12.93 -1.63
N THR A 314 -5.99 13.91 -1.10
CA THR A 314 -6.13 15.32 -1.48
C THR A 314 -5.88 15.52 -2.97
N ALA A 315 -4.82 14.90 -3.50
CA ALA A 315 -4.51 14.94 -4.93
C ALA A 315 -5.59 14.28 -5.80
N ALA A 316 -6.23 13.21 -5.32
CA ALA A 316 -7.31 12.51 -6.01
C ALA A 316 -8.64 13.27 -5.99
N ILE A 317 -8.91 14.10 -4.97
CA ILE A 317 -10.14 14.88 -4.83
C ILE A 317 -10.12 16.16 -5.69
N GLY A 318 -8.93 16.71 -5.98
CA GLY A 318 -8.78 18.00 -6.65
C GLY A 318 -9.46 18.12 -8.02
N ASN A 319 -9.95 19.32 -8.37
CA ASN A 319 -10.85 19.55 -9.50
C ASN A 319 -10.19 19.93 -10.86
N THR A 320 -8.91 20.33 -10.85
CA THR A 320 -8.22 20.93 -12.02
C THR A 320 -7.37 19.93 -12.81
N ALA A 321 -6.88 18.88 -12.14
CA ALA A 321 -6.10 17.80 -12.73
C ALA A 321 -6.24 16.57 -11.83
N GLY A 322 -6.68 15.44 -12.37
CA GLY A 322 -6.78 14.18 -11.63
C GLY A 322 -5.41 13.68 -11.16
N LEU A 323 -5.41 12.75 -10.21
CA LEU A 323 -4.21 12.20 -9.57
C LEU A 323 -3.09 11.82 -10.57
N ALA A 324 -3.43 11.32 -11.77
CA ALA A 324 -2.45 10.90 -12.77
C ALA A 324 -1.55 12.05 -13.26
N ALA A 325 -2.09 13.26 -13.37
CA ALA A 325 -1.36 14.45 -13.79
C ALA A 325 -0.62 15.15 -12.62
N LYS A 326 -0.96 14.80 -11.38
CA LYS A 326 -0.34 15.33 -10.16
C LYS A 326 0.76 14.42 -9.62
N ALA A 327 0.65 13.10 -9.79
CA ALA A 327 1.58 12.11 -9.25
C ALA A 327 3.06 12.37 -9.57
N PRO A 328 3.46 12.86 -10.76
CA PRO A 328 4.87 13.20 -11.02
C PRO A 328 5.39 14.43 -10.25
N ARG A 329 4.48 15.31 -9.81
CA ARG A 329 4.77 16.58 -9.11
C ARG A 329 4.67 16.48 -7.59
N LEU A 330 4.21 15.34 -7.07
CA LEU A 330 4.17 15.10 -5.64
C LEU A 330 5.61 15.00 -5.09
N PRO A 331 5.86 15.45 -3.85
CA PRO A 331 7.15 15.22 -3.20
C PRO A 331 7.48 13.73 -3.17
N GLY A 332 8.75 13.38 -3.30
CA GLY A 332 9.22 11.99 -3.31
C GLY A 332 8.92 11.18 -4.58
N SER A 333 8.35 11.78 -5.64
CA SER A 333 7.97 11.05 -6.87
C SER A 333 9.15 10.33 -7.56
N SER A 334 10.35 10.91 -7.52
CA SER A 334 11.58 10.26 -8.05
C SER A 334 11.92 8.98 -7.30
N GLN A 335 11.76 8.97 -5.98
CA GLN A 335 12.00 7.80 -5.13
C GLN A 335 10.89 6.77 -5.33
N ALA A 336 9.63 7.21 -5.37
CA ALA A 336 8.49 6.36 -5.69
C ALA A 336 8.63 5.69 -7.07
N ALA A 337 9.25 6.37 -8.03
CA ALA A 337 9.52 5.81 -9.35
C ALA A 337 10.53 4.66 -9.33
N LEU A 338 11.57 4.75 -8.50
CA LEU A 338 12.52 3.66 -8.29
C LEU A 338 11.86 2.49 -7.55
N ASN A 339 11.10 2.80 -6.49
CA ASN A 339 10.42 1.82 -5.67
C ASN A 339 9.46 0.96 -6.48
N VAL A 340 8.59 1.56 -7.30
CA VAL A 340 7.59 0.80 -8.06
C VAL A 340 8.23 -0.14 -9.09
N GLU A 341 9.34 0.26 -9.71
CA GLU A 341 10.07 -0.61 -10.64
C GLU A 341 10.70 -1.82 -9.92
N VAL A 342 11.22 -1.60 -8.71
CA VAL A 342 11.86 -2.65 -7.90
C VAL A 342 10.82 -3.56 -7.23
N GLN A 343 9.73 -3.00 -6.72
CA GLN A 343 8.75 -3.67 -5.88
C GLN A 343 7.57 -4.24 -6.66
N ALA A 344 7.16 -3.58 -7.75
CA ALA A 344 5.99 -3.97 -8.53
C ALA A 344 6.30 -4.31 -10.01
N GLY A 345 7.51 -4.04 -10.49
CA GLY A 345 7.99 -4.53 -11.79
C GLY A 345 7.48 -3.75 -13.00
N TYR A 346 6.80 -2.62 -12.81
CA TYR A 346 6.36 -1.72 -13.89
C TYR A 346 6.89 -0.30 -13.70
N ARG A 347 7.00 0.44 -14.81
CA ARG A 347 7.51 1.82 -14.81
C ARG A 347 6.52 2.79 -14.18
N TYR A 348 6.99 3.75 -13.39
CA TYR A 348 6.15 4.80 -12.78
C TYR A 348 5.28 5.56 -13.78
N ALA A 349 5.79 5.80 -14.99
CA ALA A 349 5.03 6.45 -16.07
C ALA A 349 3.76 5.66 -16.49
N ALA A 350 3.66 4.38 -16.14
CA ALA A 350 2.49 3.55 -16.42
C ALA A 350 1.38 3.68 -15.36
N LEU A 351 1.57 4.46 -14.27
CA LEU A 351 0.55 4.64 -13.22
C LEU A 351 -0.81 5.07 -13.80
N GLY A 352 -0.82 6.06 -14.71
CA GLY A 352 -2.04 6.51 -15.40
C GLY A 352 -2.67 5.52 -16.37
N ARG A 353 -2.11 4.31 -16.50
CA ARG A 353 -2.58 3.21 -17.33
C ARG A 353 -2.95 1.96 -16.51
N VAL A 354 -2.89 2.05 -15.18
CA VAL A 354 -3.41 1.00 -14.29
C VAL A 354 -4.93 1.03 -14.38
N GLU A 355 -5.53 -0.08 -14.79
CA GLU A 355 -6.98 -0.21 -14.95
C GLU A 355 -7.64 -0.68 -13.66
N SER A 356 -7.02 -1.66 -12.99
CA SER A 356 -7.48 -2.18 -11.72
C SER A 356 -6.34 -2.75 -10.87
N VAL A 357 -6.53 -2.74 -9.55
CA VAL A 357 -5.67 -3.47 -8.60
C VAL A 357 -6.54 -4.38 -7.75
N ALA A 358 -6.22 -5.67 -7.71
CA ALA A 358 -6.86 -6.65 -6.85
C ALA A 358 -5.92 -7.09 -5.74
N MET A 359 -6.41 -7.14 -4.51
CA MET A 359 -5.66 -7.67 -3.37
C MET A 359 -5.84 -9.19 -3.31
N THR A 360 -4.75 -9.90 -3.08
CA THR A 360 -4.72 -11.37 -2.99
C THR A 360 -4.06 -11.80 -1.68
N ALA A 361 -4.21 -13.07 -1.33
CA ALA A 361 -3.64 -13.62 -0.09
C ALA A 361 -2.11 -13.52 -0.03
N ASP A 362 -1.43 -13.39 -1.17
CA ASP A 362 0.03 -13.36 -1.28
C ASP A 362 0.56 -12.07 -1.94
N GLY A 363 -0.28 -11.03 -2.11
CA GLY A 363 0.15 -9.72 -2.63
C GLY A 363 -0.92 -9.04 -3.48
N PHE A 364 -0.54 -8.52 -4.64
CA PHE A 364 -1.46 -7.77 -5.53
C PHE A 364 -1.47 -8.29 -6.96
N THR A 365 -2.60 -8.13 -7.64
CA THR A 365 -2.69 -8.21 -9.11
C THR A 365 -2.98 -6.83 -9.66
N VAL A 366 -2.11 -6.30 -10.52
CA VAL A 366 -2.24 -5.00 -11.16
C VAL A 366 -2.54 -5.22 -12.64
N ALA A 367 -3.74 -4.85 -13.07
CA ALA A 367 -4.12 -4.89 -14.48
C ALA A 367 -3.67 -3.59 -15.17
N LEU A 368 -2.91 -3.72 -16.25
CA LEU A 368 -2.40 -2.62 -17.06
C LEU A 368 -3.07 -2.61 -18.42
N ALA A 369 -3.41 -1.41 -18.91
CA ALA A 369 -3.93 -1.26 -20.26
C ALA A 369 -2.97 -1.86 -21.31
N PRO A 370 -3.46 -2.50 -22.39
CA PRO A 370 -2.63 -3.24 -23.36
C PRO A 370 -1.45 -2.47 -23.95
N HIS A 371 -1.53 -1.13 -24.06
CA HIS A 371 -0.45 -0.29 -24.58
C HIS A 371 0.60 0.10 -23.52
N ALA A 372 0.29 -0.03 -22.23
CA ALA A 372 1.26 0.12 -21.14
C ALA A 372 2.16 -1.11 -21.02
N VAL A 373 1.72 -2.24 -21.58
CA VAL A 373 2.41 -3.51 -21.63
C VAL A 373 3.66 -3.43 -22.50
N ALA A 374 3.68 -2.69 -23.60
CA ALA A 374 4.93 -2.48 -24.35
C ALA A 374 6.03 -1.78 -23.51
N MET A 375 5.65 -1.12 -22.41
CA MET A 375 6.56 -0.47 -21.45
C MET A 375 6.79 -1.28 -20.17
N ALA A 376 5.92 -2.26 -19.84
CA ALA A 376 6.05 -3.18 -18.69
C ALA A 376 6.54 -4.59 -19.09
N ALA A 377 6.04 -5.15 -20.19
CA ALA A 377 6.49 -6.40 -20.84
C ALA A 377 7.79 -6.29 -21.64
N GLY A 378 8.57 -5.22 -21.45
CA GLY A 378 10.02 -5.33 -21.62
C GLY A 378 10.68 -6.19 -20.52
N GLY A 379 9.92 -6.62 -19.50
CA GLY A 379 10.42 -7.19 -18.26
C GLY A 379 10.16 -8.67 -17.99
N SER A 380 9.33 -9.40 -18.77
CA SER A 380 9.14 -10.84 -18.54
C SER A 380 8.52 -11.59 -19.71
N SER A 381 9.37 -11.98 -20.64
CA SER A 381 9.24 -13.24 -21.37
C SER A 381 10.64 -13.68 -21.79
N GLY A 382 11.26 -14.58 -21.02
CA GLY A 382 12.27 -15.53 -21.50
C GLY A 382 13.47 -15.01 -22.32
N ALA A 383 13.91 -13.76 -22.18
CA ALA A 383 15.06 -13.23 -22.90
C ALA A 383 15.88 -12.32 -21.98
N GLY A 384 17.20 -12.52 -21.93
CA GLY A 384 18.08 -12.08 -20.84
C GLY A 384 18.01 -10.59 -20.45
N ARG A 385 18.36 -10.32 -19.18
CA ARG A 385 18.52 -8.96 -18.62
C ARG A 385 19.32 -8.06 -19.57
N ILE A 386 18.78 -6.92 -19.98
CA ILE A 386 19.60 -5.83 -20.56
C ILE A 386 20.28 -5.12 -19.38
N GLN A 387 21.53 -5.48 -19.09
CA GLN A 387 22.33 -4.77 -18.09
C GLN A 387 23.22 -3.72 -18.78
N LYS A 388 23.40 -2.56 -18.14
CA LYS A 388 24.47 -1.61 -18.51
C LYS A 388 25.82 -2.28 -18.22
N HIS A 389 26.54 -2.63 -19.28
CA HIS A 389 27.80 -3.35 -19.25
C HIS A 389 28.94 -2.38 -19.59
N HIS A 390 29.97 -2.34 -18.73
CA HIS A 390 31.17 -1.54 -19.01
C HIS A 390 32.10 -2.34 -19.93
N ILE A 391 32.39 -1.84 -21.12
CA ILE A 391 33.26 -2.51 -22.08
C ILE A 391 34.66 -2.69 -21.47
N ALA A 392 35.25 -1.60 -20.97
CA ALA A 392 36.42 -1.57 -20.11
C ALA A 392 36.02 -1.54 -18.63
N THR A 393 36.44 -2.54 -17.83
CA THR A 393 35.97 -2.69 -16.44
C THR A 393 36.47 -1.58 -15.51
N ASN A 394 35.57 -1.08 -14.67
CA ASN A 394 35.85 -0.16 -13.57
C ASN A 394 35.83 -0.82 -12.17
N LYS A 395 35.74 -2.16 -12.10
CA LYS A 395 35.59 -2.90 -10.83
C LYS A 395 36.66 -3.98 -10.61
N ASN A 396 37.83 -3.83 -11.22
CA ASN A 396 38.96 -4.77 -11.07
C ASN A 396 40.26 -4.00 -10.75
N ASP A 397 40.25 -3.25 -9.64
CA ASP A 397 41.41 -2.46 -9.18
C ASP A 397 42.47 -3.29 -8.43
N VAL A 398 42.10 -4.42 -7.81
CA VAL A 398 42.98 -5.17 -6.89
C VAL A 398 43.26 -6.62 -7.35
N SER A 399 42.27 -7.34 -7.84
CA SER A 399 42.38 -8.79 -8.03
C SER A 399 43.08 -9.20 -9.33
N ALA A 400 44.09 -10.08 -9.22
CA ALA A 400 44.78 -10.72 -10.34
C ALA A 400 44.14 -12.06 -10.79
N ALA A 401 43.06 -12.51 -10.15
CA ALA A 401 42.47 -13.85 -10.36
C ALA A 401 42.01 -14.14 -11.80
N ARG A 402 41.90 -13.11 -12.65
CA ARG A 402 41.50 -13.22 -14.07
C ARG A 402 42.45 -12.41 -14.96
N GLY A 403 43.75 -12.43 -14.64
CA GLY A 403 44.81 -11.72 -15.37
C GLY A 403 44.91 -10.21 -15.09
N GLY A 404 44.16 -9.71 -14.11
CA GLY A 404 44.16 -8.30 -13.71
C GLY A 404 45.33 -7.90 -12.79
N PRO A 405 45.28 -6.71 -12.17
CA PRO A 405 44.16 -5.78 -12.15
C PRO A 405 44.02 -5.00 -13.47
N TRP A 406 42.85 -5.09 -14.09
CA TRP A 406 42.54 -4.51 -15.40
C TRP A 406 42.09 -3.04 -15.33
N THR A 407 41.45 -2.62 -14.24
CA THR A 407 40.94 -1.25 -14.13
C THR A 407 42.06 -0.19 -14.19
N PRO A 408 43.22 -0.36 -13.54
CA PRO A 408 44.35 0.56 -13.67
C PRO A 408 44.90 0.63 -15.11
N GLU A 409 44.90 -0.48 -15.84
CA GLU A 409 45.35 -0.55 -17.24
C GLU A 409 44.41 0.25 -18.16
N PHE A 410 43.10 0.03 -18.05
CA PHE A 410 42.12 0.79 -18.83
C PHE A 410 42.13 2.28 -18.49
N ARG A 411 42.30 2.63 -17.21
CA ARG A 411 42.39 4.03 -16.76
C ARG A 411 43.54 4.78 -17.44
N ARG A 412 44.67 4.13 -17.72
CA ARG A 412 45.80 4.74 -18.46
C ARG A 412 45.44 5.07 -19.90
N ILE A 413 44.68 4.21 -20.58
CA ILE A 413 44.21 4.45 -21.96
C ILE A 413 43.22 5.62 -21.98
N PHE A 414 42.23 5.63 -21.09
CA PHE A 414 41.20 6.66 -21.02
C PHE A 414 41.77 8.03 -20.67
N LYS A 415 42.76 8.09 -19.76
CA LYS A 415 43.46 9.33 -19.40
C LYS A 415 44.13 10.01 -20.60
N ARG A 416 44.67 9.27 -21.57
CA ARG A 416 45.29 9.83 -22.80
C ARG A 416 44.28 10.57 -23.69
N ALA A 417 43.00 10.18 -23.60
CA ALA A 417 41.89 10.80 -24.30
C ALA A 417 41.14 11.86 -23.44
N GLY A 418 41.58 12.11 -22.20
CA GLY A 418 40.85 12.95 -21.26
C GLY A 418 39.42 12.45 -21.06
N MET A 419 39.26 11.14 -20.90
CA MET A 419 38.00 10.42 -20.67
C MET A 419 38.08 9.64 -19.35
N GLU A 420 36.93 9.25 -18.81
CA GLU A 420 36.78 8.44 -17.60
C GLU A 420 36.10 7.10 -17.89
N LEU A 421 36.37 6.07 -17.08
CA LEU A 421 35.78 4.73 -17.30
C LEU A 421 34.25 4.69 -17.13
N LYS A 422 33.66 5.71 -16.51
CA LYS A 422 32.20 5.87 -16.36
C LYS A 422 31.55 6.65 -17.50
N ASP A 423 32.33 7.14 -18.46
CA ASP A 423 31.81 7.88 -19.61
C ASP A 423 30.85 7.01 -20.43
N PRO A 424 29.77 7.60 -20.99
CA PRO A 424 28.72 6.85 -21.67
C PRO A 424 29.24 6.02 -22.86
N GLU A 425 30.34 6.45 -23.50
CA GLU A 425 31.00 5.72 -24.58
C GLU A 425 31.52 4.35 -24.15
N ASN A 426 31.83 4.15 -22.86
CA ASN A 426 32.29 2.87 -22.32
C ASN A 426 31.15 1.95 -21.87
N ILE A 427 29.88 2.38 -22.02
CA ILE A 427 28.72 1.65 -21.52
C ILE A 427 27.90 1.13 -22.70
N VAL A 428 27.67 -0.18 -22.73
CA VAL A 428 26.82 -0.84 -23.72
C VAL A 428 25.71 -1.61 -23.04
N GLN A 429 24.55 -1.70 -23.68
CA GLN A 429 23.41 -2.49 -23.22
C GLN A 429 23.52 -3.89 -23.80
N ILE A 430 23.71 -4.90 -22.93
CA ILE A 430 23.87 -6.29 -23.36
C ILE A 430 22.84 -7.16 -22.68
N GLN A 431 22.19 -7.98 -23.50
CA GLN A 431 21.22 -8.96 -23.07
C GLN A 431 21.91 -10.21 -22.49
N GLY A 432 21.59 -10.59 -21.25
CA GLY A 432 22.02 -11.86 -20.66
C GLY A 432 23.41 -11.89 -20.01
N HIS A 433 24.02 -10.74 -19.69
CA HIS A 433 25.31 -10.71 -18.98
C HIS A 433 25.20 -11.28 -17.55
N GLN A 434 26.02 -12.29 -17.25
CA GLN A 434 26.25 -12.79 -15.89
C GLN A 434 27.73 -13.04 -15.62
N GLY A 435 28.22 -12.44 -14.54
CA GLY A 435 29.45 -12.84 -13.87
C GLY A 435 30.72 -12.15 -14.37
N PRO A 436 31.80 -12.21 -13.58
CA PRO A 436 33.07 -11.57 -13.90
C PRO A 436 33.69 -12.19 -15.16
N HIS A 437 34.11 -11.34 -16.10
CA HIS A 437 34.60 -11.76 -17.42
C HIS A 437 35.92 -12.55 -17.33
N PRO A 438 36.15 -13.48 -18.27
CA PRO A 438 37.42 -14.19 -18.36
C PRO A 438 38.57 -13.25 -18.71
N GLN A 439 39.80 -13.67 -18.39
CA GLN A 439 41.03 -12.96 -18.76
C GLN A 439 41.08 -12.61 -20.26
N ALA A 440 40.68 -13.56 -21.11
CA ALA A 440 40.64 -13.39 -22.57
C ALA A 440 39.76 -12.21 -23.02
N TYR A 441 38.65 -11.93 -22.32
CA TYR A 441 37.81 -10.77 -22.61
C TYR A 441 38.59 -9.47 -22.36
N HIS A 442 39.21 -9.36 -21.18
CA HIS A 442 39.93 -8.16 -20.80
C HIS A 442 41.16 -7.91 -21.66
N GLU A 443 41.91 -8.96 -22.02
CA GLU A 443 43.05 -8.88 -22.94
C GLU A 443 42.64 -8.39 -24.32
N LEU A 444 41.53 -8.91 -24.85
CA LEU A 444 41.04 -8.53 -26.18
C LEU A 444 40.60 -7.07 -26.22
N VAL A 445 39.81 -6.64 -25.23
CA VAL A 445 39.39 -5.24 -25.10
C VAL A 445 40.61 -4.33 -24.91
N PHE A 446 41.53 -4.68 -24.00
CA PHE A 446 42.75 -3.89 -23.75
C PHE A 446 43.59 -3.75 -25.01
N ARG A 447 43.87 -4.85 -25.72
CA ARG A 447 44.64 -4.84 -26.96
C ARG A 447 44.03 -3.91 -28.00
N ARG A 448 42.71 -4.00 -28.23
CA ARG A 448 42.02 -3.17 -29.23
C ARG A 448 42.02 -1.70 -28.87
N LEU A 449 41.73 -1.35 -27.62
CA LEU A 449 41.75 0.04 -27.15
C LEU A 449 43.17 0.63 -27.15
N ASN A 450 44.16 -0.14 -26.72
CA ASN A 450 45.56 0.28 -26.69
C ASN A 450 46.12 0.47 -28.11
N SER A 451 45.86 -0.47 -29.03
CA SER A 451 46.28 -0.35 -30.43
C SER A 451 45.62 0.83 -31.14
N ALA A 452 44.32 1.07 -30.89
CA ALA A 452 43.60 2.21 -31.47
C ALA A 452 44.19 3.55 -31.02
N THR A 453 44.62 3.63 -29.77
CA THR A 453 45.20 4.84 -29.18
C THR A 453 46.73 4.90 -29.30
N ALA A 454 47.41 3.88 -29.83
CA ALA A 454 48.88 3.82 -29.83
C ALA A 454 49.56 4.97 -30.60
N ARG A 455 48.93 5.48 -31.67
CA ARG A 455 49.54 6.47 -32.58
C ARG A 455 49.00 7.89 -32.43
N CYS A 456 47.97 8.12 -31.61
CA CYS A 456 47.43 9.47 -31.40
C CYS A 456 48.43 10.35 -30.64
N ARG A 457 48.52 11.62 -31.04
CA ARG A 457 49.51 12.59 -30.51
C ARG A 457 48.89 13.72 -29.69
N SER A 458 47.58 13.97 -29.83
CA SER A 458 46.85 14.96 -29.03
C SER A 458 45.67 14.34 -28.28
N VAL A 459 45.22 14.99 -27.20
CA VAL A 459 44.07 14.52 -26.39
C VAL A 459 42.81 14.38 -27.25
N GLU A 460 42.55 15.34 -28.14
CA GLU A 460 41.39 15.32 -29.04
C GLU A 460 41.46 14.18 -30.07
N GLU A 461 42.63 13.94 -30.64
CA GLU A 461 42.86 12.81 -31.56
C GLU A 461 42.68 11.48 -30.81
N CYS A 462 43.26 11.36 -29.60
CA CYS A 462 43.11 10.18 -28.75
C CYS A 462 41.65 9.92 -28.37
N ARG A 463 40.89 10.98 -28.03
CA ARG A 463 39.45 10.88 -27.74
C ARG A 463 38.68 10.37 -28.95
N LYS A 464 38.91 10.96 -30.13
CA LYS A 464 38.23 10.56 -31.38
C LYS A 464 38.47 9.08 -31.71
N VAL A 465 39.71 8.60 -31.63
CA VAL A 465 40.02 7.19 -31.94
C VAL A 465 39.53 6.23 -30.84
N LEU A 466 39.57 6.65 -29.57
CA LEU A 466 39.09 5.84 -28.45
C LEU A 466 37.56 5.66 -28.51
N THR A 467 36.80 6.75 -28.70
CA THR A 467 35.34 6.70 -28.90
C THR A 467 34.98 5.80 -30.07
N LYS A 468 35.68 5.92 -31.21
CA LYS A 468 35.44 5.06 -32.37
C LYS A 468 35.69 3.57 -32.06
N ALA A 469 36.75 3.26 -31.32
CA ALA A 469 37.07 1.90 -30.91
C ALA A 469 36.03 1.33 -29.93
N LEU A 470 35.58 2.13 -28.96
CA LEU A 470 34.52 1.76 -28.02
C LEU A 470 33.19 1.53 -28.73
N GLN A 471 32.81 2.38 -29.70
CA GLN A 471 31.61 2.17 -30.52
C GLN A 471 31.68 0.87 -31.33
N GLN A 472 32.86 0.52 -31.85
CA GLN A 472 33.05 -0.74 -32.57
C GLN A 472 32.91 -1.94 -31.63
N LEU A 473 33.52 -1.89 -30.45
CA LEU A 473 33.38 -2.91 -29.42
C LEU A 473 31.94 -3.03 -28.92
N ALA A 474 31.22 -1.92 -28.77
CA ALA A 474 29.82 -1.89 -28.38
C ALA A 474 28.94 -2.61 -29.42
N ARG A 475 29.14 -2.32 -30.72
CA ARG A 475 28.44 -3.01 -31.81
C ARG A 475 28.73 -4.51 -31.78
N GLU A 476 29.99 -4.90 -31.59
CA GLU A 476 30.34 -6.31 -31.52
C GLU A 476 29.72 -6.97 -30.29
N ALA A 477 29.79 -6.34 -29.12
CA ALA A 477 29.21 -6.86 -27.88
C ALA A 477 27.68 -7.06 -27.97
N ALA A 478 26.98 -6.18 -28.69
CA ALA A 478 25.55 -6.27 -28.94
C ALA A 478 25.17 -7.26 -30.06
N THR A 479 26.10 -7.63 -30.94
CA THR A 479 25.84 -8.54 -32.07
C THR A 479 26.09 -9.99 -31.65
N GLN A 480 25.04 -10.81 -31.66
CA GLN A 480 25.13 -12.21 -31.28
C GLN A 480 26.16 -12.97 -32.14
N GLY A 481 27.02 -13.76 -31.50
CA GLY A 481 27.97 -14.63 -32.19
C GLY A 481 29.33 -14.00 -32.53
N THR A 482 29.52 -12.70 -32.29
CA THR A 482 30.85 -12.08 -32.34
C THR A 482 31.74 -12.60 -31.21
N GLU A 483 33.06 -12.48 -31.37
CA GLU A 483 34.04 -12.90 -30.36
C GLU A 483 33.80 -12.20 -29.01
N ILE A 484 33.57 -10.88 -29.03
CA ILE A 484 33.25 -10.09 -27.83
C ILE A 484 31.94 -10.56 -27.19
N ASN A 485 30.87 -10.73 -27.98
CA ASN A 485 29.57 -11.18 -27.46
C ASN A 485 29.66 -12.59 -26.85
N LYS A 486 30.39 -13.52 -27.47
CA LYS A 486 30.62 -14.87 -26.94
C LYS A 486 31.36 -14.84 -25.61
N LEU A 487 32.42 -14.04 -25.49
CA LEU A 487 33.18 -13.89 -24.24
C LEU A 487 32.36 -13.24 -23.11
N LEU A 488 31.30 -12.50 -23.44
CA LEU A 488 30.39 -11.86 -22.48
C LEU A 488 29.20 -12.72 -22.07
N THR A 489 28.73 -13.60 -22.95
CA THR A 489 27.50 -14.39 -22.75
C THR A 489 27.77 -15.86 -22.43
N HIS A 490 28.95 -16.37 -22.75
CA HIS A 490 29.41 -17.72 -22.42
C HIS A 490 30.59 -17.66 -21.44
N GLY A 491 30.29 -17.45 -20.15
CA GLY A 491 31.25 -17.71 -19.08
C GLY A 491 31.62 -19.20 -19.04
N HIS A 492 32.87 -19.53 -18.67
CA HIS A 492 33.44 -20.89 -18.68
C HIS A 492 32.48 -22.03 -18.29
N PRO A 493 32.58 -23.20 -18.95
CA PRO A 493 31.94 -24.42 -18.43
C PRO A 493 32.47 -24.71 -17.02
N ARG A 494 31.58 -25.17 -16.15
CA ARG A 494 31.92 -25.63 -14.80
C ARG A 494 32.95 -26.75 -14.82
#